data_AF-A0A850PHE7-F1
#
_entry.id   AF-A0A850PHE7-F1
#
_cell.length_a   1.000
_cell.length_b   1.000
_cell.length_c   1.000
_cell.angle_alpha   90.00
_cell.angle_beta   90.00
_cell.angle_gamma   90.00
#
_symmetry.space_group_name_H-M   'P 1'
#
loop_
_entity.id
_entity.type
_entity.pdbx_description
1 polymer ?
#
loop_
_entity_poly.entity_id
_entity_poly.type
_entity_poly.pdbx_seq_one_letter_code
_entity_poly.pdbx_strand_id
1 'polypeptide(L)'
;MPDVAFVARGRYRAWPSELGTGIRTAPDLHATRLRPGGTGRTGTTRPLPVRAFWRPDAAERLCGLFALLMSIAGCSGPVPSPAVCTGPATTTVWVVDRGWHTELAVPATLLNGPAAYFRKVFPSARTILIGYGKKTFITAPADDLSAYLIGPFPGPAVIQVGALSVLPTDAYATGDIAPIALSDTQARALSEAINDDLAIGHDGRPRLVSKADSGVSLFYAARSGYRFEHTCNRWTVERLRAAGLPVDPVGVVLAGQAMRRLRDAPRCPAGG
;
A
#
# COMPACT_ATOMS: atom_id res chain seq x y z
N MET A 1 29.54 9.15 22.19
CA MET A 1 28.79 8.27 21.27
C MET A 1 28.00 7.31 22.14
N PRO A 2 26.65 7.36 22.20
CA PRO A 2 25.93 6.37 22.99
C PRO A 2 25.67 5.12 22.16
N ASP A 3 25.88 3.98 22.83
CA ASP A 3 25.60 2.60 22.47
C ASP A 3 24.18 2.43 21.88
N VAL A 4 24.06 1.92 20.66
CA VAL A 4 22.77 1.49 20.10
C VAL A 4 22.62 0.01 20.43
N ALA A 5 21.99 -0.24 21.58
CA ALA A 5 21.78 -1.57 22.12
C ALA A 5 20.87 -2.44 21.22
N PHE A 6 21.40 -3.63 20.96
CA PHE A 6 20.76 -4.93 20.66
C PHE A 6 19.22 -5.02 20.77
N VAL A 7 18.59 -5.63 19.75
CA VAL A 7 17.30 -6.33 19.91
C VAL A 7 17.54 -7.83 19.89
N ALA A 8 17.76 -8.41 21.07
CA ALA A 8 17.46 -9.81 21.34
C ALA A 8 16.06 -9.85 21.95
N ARG A 9 15.10 -10.48 21.25
CA ARG A 9 13.76 -10.84 21.76
C ARG A 9 12.96 -9.67 22.38
N GLY A 10 12.83 -8.54 21.68
CA GLY A 10 11.83 -7.53 22.04
C GLY A 10 10.51 -7.85 21.35
N ARG A 11 9.49 -8.32 22.09
CA ARG A 11 8.10 -8.21 21.62
C ARG A 11 7.85 -6.73 21.37
N TYR A 12 7.71 -6.32 20.11
CA TYR A 12 7.10 -5.03 19.81
C TYR A 12 5.77 -4.98 20.56
N ARG A 13 5.53 -3.90 21.31
CA ARG A 13 4.28 -3.69 22.03
C ARG A 13 3.14 -3.81 21.01
N ALA A 14 2.32 -4.83 21.15
CA ALA A 14 1.12 -4.98 20.32
C ALA A 14 0.28 -3.71 20.50
N TRP A 15 0.02 -3.02 19.39
CA TRP A 15 -0.94 -1.92 19.36
C TRP A 15 -2.36 -2.48 19.56
N PRO A 16 -3.25 -1.80 20.30
CA PRO A 16 -4.53 -2.38 20.71
C PRO A 16 -5.39 -2.76 19.50
N SER A 17 -5.79 -4.02 19.42
CA SER A 17 -6.56 -4.62 18.33
C SER A 17 -8.07 -4.30 18.38
N GLU A 18 -8.50 -3.19 18.99
CA GLU A 18 -9.91 -3.00 19.38
C GLU A 18 -10.76 -2.09 18.47
N LEU A 19 -10.32 -1.72 17.27
CA LEU A 19 -11.15 -0.94 16.32
C LEU A 19 -11.73 -1.76 15.16
N GLY A 20 -11.78 -3.09 15.31
CA GLY A 20 -12.04 -4.02 14.22
C GLY A 20 -13.35 -4.82 14.27
N THR A 21 -14.36 -4.45 15.05
CA THR A 21 -15.65 -5.18 15.03
C THR A 21 -16.80 -4.27 15.45
N GLY A 22 -17.50 -3.68 14.47
CA GLY A 22 -18.62 -2.80 14.78
C GLY A 22 -19.42 -2.29 13.59
N ILE A 23 -19.56 -3.06 12.51
CA ILE A 23 -20.60 -2.77 11.50
C ILE A 23 -21.69 -3.82 11.65
N ARG A 24 -22.70 -3.47 12.46
CA ARG A 24 -23.98 -4.20 12.48
C ARG A 24 -24.81 -3.73 11.28
N THR A 25 -25.21 -4.72 10.50
CA THR A 25 -26.16 -4.66 9.39
C THR A 25 -27.49 -4.03 9.80
N ALA A 26 -28.01 -3.13 8.97
CA ALA A 26 -29.36 -2.59 9.07
C ALA A 26 -30.41 -3.65 8.65
N PRO A 27 -31.54 -3.81 9.38
CA PRO A 27 -32.63 -4.65 8.92
C PRO A 27 -33.70 -3.87 8.14
N ASP A 28 -34.01 -4.45 6.98
CA ASP A 28 -35.24 -4.47 6.17
C ASP A 28 -36.40 -3.50 6.50
N LEU A 29 -36.71 -2.65 5.51
CA LEU A 29 -37.97 -1.90 5.43
C LEU A 29 -39.09 -2.81 4.90
N HIS A 30 -40.05 -3.11 5.77
CA HIS A 30 -41.30 -3.79 5.42
C HIS A 30 -42.18 -2.93 4.51
N ALA A 31 -42.59 -3.49 3.37
CA ALA A 31 -43.64 -2.95 2.52
C ALA A 31 -45.02 -3.27 3.12
N THR A 32 -45.75 -2.23 3.55
CA THR A 32 -47.14 -2.36 4.00
C THR A 32 -48.09 -2.11 2.82
N ARG A 33 -48.84 -3.13 2.40
CA ARG A 33 -50.03 -2.97 1.55
C ARG A 33 -51.22 -2.59 2.42
N LEU A 34 -51.95 -1.53 2.06
CA LEU A 34 -53.35 -1.34 2.44
C LEU A 34 -54.21 -0.86 1.25
N ARG A 35 -55.49 -1.19 1.38
CA ARG A 35 -56.54 -1.46 0.37
C ARG A 35 -57.14 -0.24 -0.35
N PRO A 36 -57.87 -0.46 -1.45
CA PRO A 36 -58.48 0.60 -2.25
C PRO A 36 -59.81 1.06 -1.66
N GLY A 37 -60.04 2.37 -1.66
CA GLY A 37 -61.34 2.99 -1.40
C GLY A 37 -61.64 3.97 -2.52
N GLY A 38 -62.56 3.60 -3.42
CA GLY A 38 -63.11 4.50 -4.42
C GLY A 38 -64.25 5.32 -3.86
N THR A 39 -64.44 6.53 -4.38
CA THR A 39 -65.75 7.13 -4.70
C THR A 39 -65.54 8.21 -5.74
N GLY A 40 -66.42 8.23 -6.73
CA GLY A 40 -66.24 8.98 -7.97
C GLY A 40 -66.52 10.48 -7.88
N ARG A 41 -66.07 11.19 -8.91
CA ARG A 41 -66.72 12.41 -9.38
C ARG A 41 -66.47 12.59 -10.86
N THR A 42 -67.57 12.70 -11.60
CA THR A 42 -67.67 12.95 -13.02
C THR A 42 -67.10 14.33 -13.35
N GLY A 43 -66.09 14.36 -14.22
CA GLY A 43 -65.45 15.58 -14.73
C GLY A 43 -65.15 15.37 -16.21
N THR A 44 -65.77 16.22 -17.02
CA THR A 44 -65.79 16.19 -18.49
C THR A 44 -64.39 16.25 -19.10
N THR A 45 -64.10 15.31 -20.00
CA THR A 45 -62.82 15.20 -20.73
C THR A 45 -62.78 16.20 -21.88
N ARG A 46 -61.83 17.15 -21.82
CA ARG A 46 -61.31 17.85 -23.00
C ARG A 46 -59.99 17.19 -23.39
N PRO A 47 -59.80 16.74 -24.65
CA PRO A 47 -58.53 16.15 -25.05
C PRO A 47 -57.47 17.26 -25.15
N LEU A 48 -56.42 17.16 -24.34
CA LEU A 48 -55.18 17.90 -24.57
C LEU A 48 -54.44 17.22 -25.74
N PRO A 49 -53.89 17.98 -26.70
CA PRO A 49 -53.10 17.39 -27.77
C PRO A 49 -51.77 16.90 -27.17
N VAL A 50 -51.61 15.58 -27.04
CA VAL A 50 -50.33 14.94 -26.76
C VAL A 50 -49.48 15.02 -28.02
N ARG A 51 -48.91 16.21 -28.29
CA ARG A 51 -47.74 16.30 -29.16
C ARG A 51 -46.57 15.83 -28.32
N ALA A 52 -46.28 14.53 -28.38
CA ALA A 52 -44.99 14.01 -27.99
C ALA A 52 -43.93 14.76 -28.81
N PHE A 53 -43.31 15.75 -28.20
CA PHE A 53 -42.13 16.42 -28.73
C PHE A 53 -40.98 15.41 -28.65
N TRP A 54 -40.95 14.49 -29.61
CA TRP A 54 -39.71 13.82 -29.97
C TRP A 54 -38.80 14.91 -30.56
N ARG A 55 -37.98 15.52 -29.69
CA ARG A 55 -36.91 16.42 -30.13
C ARG A 55 -35.78 15.54 -30.67
N PRO A 56 -35.50 15.54 -31.99
CA PRO A 56 -34.43 14.71 -32.58
C PRO A 56 -33.06 14.98 -31.94
N ASP A 57 -32.88 16.17 -31.34
CA ASP A 57 -31.70 16.59 -30.60
C ASP A 57 -31.27 15.62 -29.48
N ALA A 58 -32.20 14.88 -28.88
CA ALA A 58 -31.87 13.96 -27.78
C ALA A 58 -31.13 12.71 -28.27
N ALA A 59 -31.48 12.20 -29.45
CA ALA A 59 -30.84 11.03 -30.04
C ALA A 59 -29.44 11.37 -30.57
N GLU A 60 -29.29 12.54 -31.20
CA GLU A 60 -28.00 13.01 -31.71
C GLU A 60 -26.99 13.29 -30.58
N ARG A 61 -27.47 13.86 -29.45
CA ARG A 61 -26.64 14.07 -28.26
C ARG A 61 -26.23 12.76 -27.60
N LEU A 62 -27.11 11.75 -27.59
CA LEU A 62 -26.78 10.41 -27.09
C LEU A 62 -25.74 9.70 -27.98
N CYS A 63 -25.90 9.77 -29.30
CA CYS A 63 -24.94 9.21 -30.24
C CYS A 63 -23.59 9.92 -30.17
N GLY A 64 -23.58 11.25 -30.02
CA GLY A 64 -22.35 12.03 -29.83
C GLY A 64 -21.62 11.68 -28.54
N LEU A 65 -22.36 11.52 -27.43
CA LEU A 65 -21.78 11.09 -26.15
C LEU A 65 -21.23 9.65 -26.23
N PHE A 66 -21.92 8.75 -26.92
CA PHE A 66 -21.50 7.37 -27.10
C PHE A 66 -20.24 7.28 -27.99
N ALA A 67 -20.18 8.04 -29.09
CA ALA A 67 -19.00 8.14 -29.95
C ALA A 67 -17.81 8.76 -29.20
N LEU A 68 -18.05 9.79 -28.37
CA LEU A 68 -17.02 10.37 -27.51
C LEU A 68 -16.50 9.35 -26.48
N LEU A 69 -17.38 8.59 -25.82
CA LEU A 69 -17.01 7.54 -24.86
C LEU A 69 -16.23 6.39 -25.51
N MET A 70 -16.57 6.02 -26.75
CA MET A 70 -15.82 5.02 -27.52
C MET A 70 -14.46 5.54 -28.01
N SER A 71 -14.30 6.85 -28.18
CA SER A 71 -13.03 7.48 -28.58
C SER A 71 -12.00 7.54 -27.45
N ILE A 72 -12.44 7.42 -26.19
CA ILE A 72 -11.55 7.34 -25.00
C ILE A 72 -11.12 5.90 -24.68
N ALA A 73 -11.60 4.91 -25.44
CA ALA A 73 -11.03 3.57 -25.45
C ALA A 73 -9.69 3.59 -26.22
N GLY A 74 -8.75 4.39 -25.73
CA GLY A 74 -7.37 4.37 -26.18
C GLY A 74 -6.83 2.96 -26.04
N CYS A 75 -6.15 2.49 -27.08
CA CYS A 75 -5.58 1.15 -27.16
C CYS A 75 -4.74 0.84 -25.92
N SER A 76 -5.30 0.09 -24.97
CA SER A 76 -4.53 -0.59 -23.94
C SER A 76 -3.82 -1.76 -24.61
N GLY A 77 -2.67 -1.47 -25.24
CA GLY A 77 -1.74 -2.52 -25.63
C GLY A 77 -1.39 -3.37 -24.41
N PRO A 78 -1.19 -4.70 -24.58
CA PRO A 78 -0.82 -5.56 -23.46
C PRO A 78 0.44 -4.99 -22.81
N VAL A 79 0.33 -4.55 -21.55
CA VAL A 79 1.49 -4.22 -20.74
C VAL A 79 2.32 -5.50 -20.67
N PRO A 80 3.60 -5.48 -21.09
CA PRO A 80 4.45 -6.65 -21.00
C PRO A 80 4.38 -7.21 -19.58
N SER A 81 3.93 -8.45 -19.44
CA SER A 81 3.96 -9.13 -18.15
C SER A 81 5.41 -9.10 -17.66
N PRO A 82 5.69 -8.62 -16.44
CA PRO A 82 7.02 -8.72 -15.88
C PRO A 82 7.50 -10.16 -16.02
N ALA A 83 8.70 -10.35 -16.57
CA ALA A 83 9.29 -11.68 -16.62
C ALA A 83 9.26 -12.24 -15.19
N VAL A 84 8.61 -13.39 -14.99
CA VAL A 84 8.43 -14.00 -13.67
C VAL A 84 9.78 -14.11 -12.95
N CYS A 85 10.85 -14.37 -13.72
CA CYS A 85 12.23 -14.39 -13.24
C CYS A 85 13.18 -13.83 -14.28
N THR A 86 14.16 -13.05 -13.81
CA THR A 86 15.27 -12.55 -14.62
C THR A 86 16.57 -13.35 -14.42
N GLY A 87 16.48 -14.53 -13.80
CA GLY A 87 17.62 -15.41 -13.48
C GLY A 87 17.30 -16.35 -12.30
N PRO A 88 18.24 -17.23 -11.91
CA PRO A 88 18.11 -18.03 -10.70
C PRO A 88 18.05 -17.13 -9.46
N ALA A 89 17.29 -17.55 -8.45
CA ALA A 89 17.24 -16.81 -7.20
C ALA A 89 18.54 -16.98 -6.40
N THR A 90 19.14 -15.86 -6.01
CA THR A 90 20.42 -15.79 -5.26
C THR A 90 20.26 -15.14 -3.90
N THR A 91 19.23 -14.31 -3.72
CA THR A 91 18.99 -13.55 -2.49
C THR A 91 17.54 -13.69 -2.05
N THR A 92 17.32 -13.89 -0.75
CA THR A 92 15.98 -13.84 -0.16
C THR A 92 15.78 -12.53 0.57
N VAL A 93 14.65 -11.88 0.30
CA VAL A 93 14.11 -10.79 1.12
C VAL A 93 12.79 -11.24 1.75
N TRP A 94 12.28 -10.50 2.72
CA TRP A 94 11.02 -10.83 3.36
C TRP A 94 10.10 -9.62 3.39
N VAL A 95 8.81 -9.87 3.29
CA VAL A 95 7.79 -8.91 3.72
C VAL A 95 7.30 -9.34 5.10
N VAL A 96 7.40 -8.46 6.08
CA VAL A 96 6.94 -8.69 7.46
C VAL A 96 5.54 -8.09 7.59
N ASP A 97 4.58 -8.91 7.99
CA ASP A 97 3.22 -8.50 8.35
C ASP A 97 3.16 -8.15 9.84
N ARG A 98 2.65 -6.96 10.14
CA ARG A 98 2.42 -6.45 11.50
C ARG A 98 0.92 -6.36 11.82
N GLY A 99 0.08 -7.06 11.07
CA GLY A 99 -1.38 -7.09 11.16
C GLY A 99 -2.04 -5.96 10.34
N TRP A 100 -1.59 -4.71 10.52
CA TRP A 100 -2.12 -3.53 9.80
C TRP A 100 -1.10 -2.88 8.85
N HIS A 101 0.17 -3.23 9.00
CA HIS A 101 1.31 -2.62 8.32
C HIS A 101 2.24 -3.70 7.77
N THR A 102 2.86 -3.44 6.62
CA THR A 102 3.94 -4.28 6.08
C THR A 102 5.27 -3.54 6.08
N GLU A 103 6.36 -4.25 6.36
CA GLU A 103 7.74 -3.78 6.23
C GLU A 103 8.52 -4.69 5.26
N LEU A 104 9.42 -4.11 4.47
CA LEU A 104 10.44 -4.86 3.75
C LEU A 104 11.59 -5.19 4.69
N ALA A 105 11.95 -6.45 4.82
CA ALA A 105 13.14 -6.90 5.50
C ALA A 105 14.15 -7.40 4.47
N VAL A 106 15.25 -6.67 4.31
CA VAL A 106 16.27 -6.95 3.30
C VAL A 106 17.63 -7.22 3.95
N PRO A 107 18.46 -8.12 3.39
CA PRO A 107 19.84 -8.24 3.82
C PRO A 107 20.54 -6.88 3.76
N ALA A 108 21.29 -6.50 4.79
CA ALA A 108 21.96 -5.21 4.82
C ALA A 108 22.93 -5.02 3.63
N THR A 109 23.48 -6.12 3.11
CA THR A 109 24.37 -6.17 1.94
C THR A 109 23.66 -5.96 0.60
N LEU A 110 22.33 -6.13 0.53
CA LEU A 110 21.54 -5.87 -0.68
C LEU A 110 21.51 -4.37 -1.02
N LEU A 111 21.55 -3.52 0.01
CA LEU A 111 21.42 -2.08 -0.15
C LEU A 111 22.67 -1.45 -0.76
N ASN A 112 22.45 -0.76 -1.87
CA ASN A 112 23.44 0.00 -2.64
C ASN A 112 23.04 1.49 -2.72
N GLY A 113 23.89 2.31 -3.35
CA GLY A 113 23.62 3.74 -3.51
C GLY A 113 23.41 4.47 -2.17
N PRO A 114 22.50 5.45 -2.09
CA PRO A 114 22.20 6.16 -0.85
C PRO A 114 21.75 5.25 0.31
N ALA A 115 20.95 4.22 0.05
CA ALA A 115 20.49 3.28 1.08
C ALA A 115 21.63 2.45 1.71
N ALA A 116 22.78 2.31 1.03
CA ALA A 116 23.97 1.69 1.63
C ALA A 116 24.46 2.42 2.89
N TYR A 117 24.07 3.69 3.07
CA TYR A 117 24.33 4.45 4.30
C TYR A 117 23.80 3.75 5.55
N PHE A 118 22.70 3.01 5.46
CA PHE A 118 22.11 2.32 6.61
C PHE A 118 23.03 1.27 7.21
N ARG A 119 23.96 0.68 6.44
CA ARG A 119 25.01 -0.21 6.98
C ARG A 119 25.98 0.51 7.92
N LYS A 120 26.22 1.82 7.70
CA LYS A 120 27.05 2.63 8.59
C LYS A 120 26.30 3.03 9.86
N VAL A 121 24.99 3.24 9.72
CA VAL A 121 24.10 3.61 10.84
C VAL A 121 23.85 2.40 11.75
N PHE A 122 23.70 1.21 11.17
CA PHE A 122 23.46 -0.04 11.87
C PHE A 122 24.56 -1.07 11.55
N PRO A 123 25.78 -0.90 12.11
CA PRO A 123 26.95 -1.71 11.72
C PRO A 123 26.81 -3.20 12.01
N SER A 124 26.01 -3.56 13.01
CA SER A 124 25.75 -4.96 13.40
C SER A 124 24.52 -5.57 12.73
N ALA A 125 23.88 -4.85 11.80
CA ALA A 125 22.68 -5.33 11.14
C ALA A 125 22.99 -6.42 10.11
N ARG A 126 22.35 -7.58 10.26
CA ARG A 126 22.26 -8.57 9.19
C ARG A 126 21.08 -8.25 8.26
N THR A 127 20.01 -7.72 8.83
CA THR A 127 18.79 -7.36 8.12
C THR A 127 18.41 -5.92 8.42
N ILE A 128 18.02 -5.16 7.40
CA ILE A 128 17.43 -3.83 7.52
C ILE A 128 15.93 -3.95 7.31
N LEU A 129 15.15 -3.39 8.22
CA LEU A 129 13.70 -3.28 8.13
C LEU A 129 13.35 -1.92 7.54
N ILE A 130 12.49 -1.88 6.54
CA ILE A 130 12.13 -0.68 5.79
C ILE A 130 10.61 -0.61 5.69
N GLY A 131 10.03 0.32 6.44
CA GLY A 131 8.62 0.67 6.41
C GLY A 131 8.39 2.03 5.74
N TYR A 132 7.15 2.32 5.40
CA TYR A 132 6.73 3.60 4.82
C TYR A 132 5.46 4.11 5.51
N GLY A 133 5.30 5.42 5.63
CA GLY A 133 3.98 5.99 5.84
C GLY A 133 3.96 7.45 6.22
N LYS A 134 2.79 7.95 6.63
CA LYS A 134 2.58 9.37 6.88
C LYS A 134 3.45 9.85 8.05
N LYS A 135 4.23 10.91 7.82
CA LYS A 135 5.12 11.50 8.83
C LYS A 135 4.38 11.75 10.14
N THR A 136 3.28 12.50 10.08
CA THR A 136 2.52 12.90 11.28
C THR A 136 1.84 11.74 11.99
N PHE A 137 1.64 10.60 11.34
CA PHE A 137 1.05 9.43 11.97
C PHE A 137 2.11 8.55 12.63
N ILE A 138 3.21 8.29 11.93
CA ILE A 138 4.25 7.36 12.39
C ILE A 138 5.18 8.01 13.43
N THR A 139 5.30 9.35 13.43
CA THR A 139 6.09 10.07 14.43
C THR A 139 5.25 10.69 15.55
N ALA A 140 3.93 10.47 15.57
CA ALA A 140 3.08 11.01 16.63
C ALA A 140 3.25 10.20 17.93
N PRO A 141 3.18 10.86 19.10
CA PRO A 141 2.97 10.17 20.37
C PRO A 141 1.74 9.27 20.31
N ALA A 142 1.79 8.14 21.01
CA ALA A 142 0.75 7.13 20.90
C ALA A 142 -0.64 7.60 21.38
N ASP A 143 -0.65 8.61 22.24
CA ASP A 143 -1.80 9.26 22.85
C ASP A 143 -2.36 10.45 22.03
N ASP A 144 -1.72 10.83 20.92
CA ASP A 144 -2.21 11.90 20.06
C ASP A 144 -3.36 11.42 19.15
N LEU A 145 -4.58 11.48 19.68
CA LEU A 145 -5.81 11.10 18.95
C LEU A 145 -6.03 11.94 17.68
N SER A 146 -5.50 13.18 17.63
CA SER A 146 -5.66 14.06 16.47
C SER A 146 -4.90 13.53 15.24
N ALA A 147 -3.73 12.91 15.46
CA ALA A 147 -2.95 12.26 14.42
C ALA A 147 -3.71 11.11 13.75
N TYR A 148 -4.56 10.38 14.49
CA TYR A 148 -5.44 9.34 13.95
C TYR A 148 -6.57 9.92 13.11
N LEU A 149 -7.21 11.01 13.58
CA LEU A 149 -8.27 11.70 12.84
C LEU A 149 -7.79 12.23 11.49
N ILE A 150 -6.55 12.72 11.43
CA ILE A 150 -5.97 13.22 10.18
C ILE A 150 -5.24 12.15 9.36
N GLY A 151 -5.07 10.94 9.90
CA GLY A 151 -4.34 9.83 9.27
C GLY A 151 -4.73 9.58 7.81
N PRO A 152 -6.02 9.57 7.44
CA PRO A 152 -6.47 9.36 6.06
C PRO A 152 -6.12 10.49 5.07
N PHE A 153 -5.87 11.72 5.54
CA PHE A 153 -5.58 12.83 4.64
C PHE A 153 -4.18 12.73 4.02
N PRO A 154 -4.00 13.23 2.78
CA PRO A 154 -2.68 13.29 2.16
C PRO A 154 -1.67 14.08 3.00
N GLY A 155 -0.39 13.75 2.87
CA GLY A 155 0.68 14.50 3.52
C GLY A 155 2.09 13.97 3.27
N PRO A 156 3.12 14.62 3.83
CA PRO A 156 4.50 14.15 3.73
C PRO A 156 4.64 12.73 4.31
N ALA A 157 5.39 11.89 3.62
CA ALA A 157 5.70 10.55 4.10
C ALA A 157 7.14 10.44 4.58
N VAL A 158 7.38 9.38 5.36
CA VAL A 158 8.69 8.96 5.83
C VAL A 158 8.92 7.50 5.51
N ILE A 159 10.18 7.16 5.31
CA ILE A 159 10.68 5.79 5.28
C ILE A 159 11.24 5.49 6.68
N GLN A 160 10.60 4.56 7.37
CA GLN A 160 11.07 4.04 8.65
C GLN A 160 12.16 3.01 8.39
N VAL A 161 13.28 3.12 9.08
CA VAL A 161 14.40 2.19 8.97
C VAL A 161 14.75 1.65 10.35
N GLY A 162 14.67 0.34 10.50
CA GLY A 162 15.13 -0.42 11.66
C GLY A 162 16.17 -1.46 11.27
N ALA A 163 16.68 -2.19 12.25
CA ALA A 163 17.71 -3.22 12.03
C ALA A 163 17.50 -4.45 12.90
N LEU A 164 17.88 -5.60 12.37
CA LEU A 164 17.99 -6.88 13.09
C LEU A 164 19.41 -7.42 12.92
N SER A 165 19.99 -7.95 14.00
CA SER A 165 21.25 -8.68 13.97
C SER A 165 21.10 -10.14 13.49
N VAL A 166 19.87 -10.56 13.18
CA VAL A 166 19.50 -11.91 12.74
C VAL A 166 18.67 -11.86 11.46
N LEU A 167 18.34 -13.02 10.89
CA LEU A 167 17.41 -13.11 9.78
C LEU A 167 15.95 -12.97 10.27
N PRO A 168 15.02 -12.51 9.43
CA PRO A 168 13.60 -12.42 9.82
C PRO A 168 13.00 -13.73 10.30
N THR A 169 13.47 -14.87 9.77
CA THR A 169 13.05 -16.23 10.18
C THR A 169 13.38 -16.56 11.63
N ASP A 170 14.39 -15.89 12.22
CA ASP A 170 14.79 -16.08 13.62
C ASP A 170 14.12 -15.06 14.55
N ALA A 171 13.55 -13.99 13.98
CA ALA A 171 12.97 -12.87 14.71
C ALA A 171 11.44 -12.88 14.75
N TYR A 172 10.79 -13.48 13.75
CA TYR A 172 9.34 -13.46 13.57
C TYR A 172 8.75 -14.85 13.39
N ALA A 173 7.46 -15.01 13.70
CA ALA A 173 6.75 -16.25 13.42
C ALA A 173 6.62 -16.46 11.90
N THR A 174 6.65 -17.72 11.46
CA THR A 174 6.56 -18.08 10.03
C THR A 174 5.31 -17.52 9.34
N GLY A 175 4.20 -17.38 10.07
CA GLY A 175 2.96 -16.80 9.55
C GLY A 175 3.01 -15.28 9.30
N ASP A 176 3.95 -14.59 9.94
CA ASP A 176 4.08 -13.13 9.91
C ASP A 176 5.10 -12.67 8.86
N ILE A 177 5.73 -13.60 8.13
CA ILE A 177 6.73 -13.28 7.11
C ILE A 177 6.43 -13.98 5.78
N ALA A 178 6.56 -13.25 4.68
CA ALA A 178 6.54 -13.80 3.34
C ALA A 178 7.95 -13.75 2.74
N PRO A 179 8.65 -14.89 2.61
CA PRO A 179 9.95 -14.95 1.93
C PRO A 179 9.77 -14.77 0.42
N ILE A 180 10.64 -13.94 -0.16
CA ILE A 180 10.65 -13.59 -1.57
C ILE A 180 12.05 -13.85 -2.11
N ALA A 181 12.16 -14.83 -3.01
CA ALA A 181 13.41 -15.19 -3.66
C ALA A 181 13.63 -14.30 -4.89
N LEU A 182 14.79 -13.64 -4.95
CA LEU A 182 15.17 -12.68 -5.99
C LEU A 182 16.43 -13.15 -6.69
N SER A 183 16.48 -12.98 -8.01
CA SER A 183 17.75 -12.98 -8.75
C SER A 183 18.58 -11.72 -8.45
N ASP A 184 19.87 -11.72 -8.79
CA ASP A 184 20.75 -10.55 -8.59
C ASP A 184 20.20 -9.27 -9.25
N THR A 185 19.60 -9.41 -10.43
CA THR A 185 18.98 -8.29 -11.15
C THR A 185 17.79 -7.73 -10.38
N GLN A 186 16.90 -8.59 -9.86
CA GLN A 186 15.74 -8.15 -9.07
C GLN A 186 16.17 -7.57 -7.72
N ALA A 187 17.19 -8.14 -7.07
CA ALA A 187 17.74 -7.61 -5.82
C ALA A 187 18.33 -6.20 -6.00
N ARG A 188 19.07 -5.97 -7.11
CA ARG A 188 19.57 -4.64 -7.47
C ARG A 188 18.43 -3.66 -7.73
N ALA A 189 17.46 -4.07 -8.54
CA ALA A 189 16.28 -3.26 -8.86
C ALA A 189 15.44 -2.93 -7.61
N LEU A 190 15.36 -3.83 -6.63
CA LEU A 190 14.72 -3.54 -5.35
C LEU A 190 15.46 -2.45 -4.56
N SER A 191 16.79 -2.54 -4.48
CA SER A 191 17.59 -1.49 -3.84
C SER A 191 17.44 -0.15 -4.55
N GLU A 192 17.42 -0.14 -5.88
CA GLU A 192 17.17 1.06 -6.69
C GLU A 192 15.77 1.63 -6.43
N ALA A 193 14.74 0.78 -6.41
CA ALA A 193 13.37 1.20 -6.12
C ALA A 193 13.20 1.78 -4.70
N ILE A 194 13.99 1.32 -3.73
CA ILE A 194 14.07 1.92 -2.38
C ILE A 194 14.77 3.28 -2.44
N ASN A 195 15.91 3.36 -3.14
CA ASN A 195 16.66 4.60 -3.33
C ASN A 195 15.83 5.70 -4.01
N ASP A 196 15.01 5.34 -4.99
CA ASP A 196 14.20 6.26 -5.76
C ASP A 196 13.20 7.05 -4.93
N ASP A 197 12.78 6.51 -3.79
CA ASP A 197 11.83 7.16 -2.89
C ASP A 197 12.50 7.78 -1.65
N LEU A 198 13.81 7.61 -1.45
CA LEU A 198 14.53 8.31 -0.40
C LEU A 198 14.80 9.76 -0.83
N ALA A 199 14.42 10.72 0.00
CA ALA A 199 14.84 12.10 -0.19
C ALA A 199 16.30 12.26 0.26
N ILE A 200 17.16 12.65 -0.68
CA ILE A 200 18.61 12.75 -0.46
C ILE A 200 18.98 14.20 -0.08
N GLY A 201 19.80 14.34 0.96
CA GLY A 201 20.36 15.62 1.39
C GLY A 201 21.54 16.06 0.53
N HIS A 202 22.04 17.28 0.77
CA HIS A 202 23.20 17.81 0.05
C HIS A 202 24.49 17.02 0.29
N ASP A 203 24.56 16.23 1.36
CA ASP A 203 25.67 15.34 1.69
C ASP A 203 25.61 13.98 0.98
N GLY A 204 24.64 13.80 0.08
CA GLY A 204 24.42 12.54 -0.65
C GLY A 204 23.80 11.44 0.20
N ARG A 205 23.33 11.73 1.43
CA ARG A 205 22.76 10.75 2.34
C ARG A 205 21.23 10.87 2.42
N PRO A 206 20.53 9.78 2.80
CA PRO A 206 19.12 9.87 3.15
C PRO A 206 18.88 10.94 4.23
N ARG A 207 17.93 11.84 3.98
CA ARG A 207 17.65 12.97 4.88
C ARG A 207 16.88 12.49 6.12
N LEU A 208 17.56 12.45 7.27
CA LEU A 208 16.94 12.11 8.55
C LEU A 208 15.91 13.16 8.96
N VAL A 209 14.73 12.72 9.37
CA VAL A 209 13.61 13.55 9.83
C VAL A 209 13.49 13.48 11.35
N SER A 210 13.54 12.28 11.92
CA SER A 210 13.42 12.05 13.36
C SER A 210 13.95 10.67 13.73
N LYS A 211 14.07 10.44 15.04
CA LYS A 211 14.32 9.11 15.62
C LYS A 211 13.04 8.67 16.33
N ALA A 212 12.76 7.36 16.34
CA ALA A 212 11.68 6.84 17.16
C ALA A 212 12.03 6.99 18.64
N ASP A 213 11.03 7.31 19.48
CA ASP A 213 11.22 7.47 20.93
C ASP A 213 11.70 6.17 21.60
N SER A 214 11.34 5.02 21.05
CA SER A 214 11.86 3.71 21.47
C SER A 214 13.36 3.51 21.19
N GLY A 215 13.97 4.37 20.37
CA GLY A 215 15.37 4.26 19.94
C GLY A 215 15.64 3.17 18.89
N VAL A 216 14.62 2.40 18.50
CA VAL A 216 14.79 1.20 17.66
C VAL A 216 14.70 1.50 16.15
N SER A 217 14.20 2.67 15.76
CA SER A 217 14.04 3.05 14.35
C SER A 217 14.39 4.50 14.09
N LEU A 218 14.79 4.77 12.86
CA LEU A 218 15.06 6.10 12.34
C LEU A 218 14.09 6.41 11.19
N PHE A 219 13.66 7.65 11.08
CA PHE A 219 12.73 8.08 10.04
C PHE A 219 13.44 9.00 9.06
N TYR A 220 13.42 8.64 7.79
CA TYR A 220 14.00 9.42 6.70
C TYR A 220 12.89 9.99 5.83
N ALA A 221 13.10 11.16 5.25
CA ALA A 221 12.10 11.77 4.38
C ALA A 221 11.92 10.92 3.12
N ALA A 222 10.66 10.63 2.77
CA ALA A 222 10.32 10.07 1.46
C ALA A 222 10.23 11.20 0.41
N ARG A 223 10.46 10.87 -0.85
CA ARG A 223 10.14 11.76 -1.99
C ARG A 223 8.65 11.75 -2.29
N SER A 224 8.03 10.58 -2.20
CA SER A 224 6.59 10.43 -2.36
C SER A 224 5.81 10.94 -1.16
N GLY A 225 4.53 11.25 -1.41
CA GLY A 225 3.57 11.61 -0.38
C GLY A 225 2.65 10.44 -0.01
N TYR A 226 2.21 10.44 1.24
CA TYR A 226 1.18 9.54 1.73
C TYR A 226 -0.20 10.02 1.28
N ARG A 227 -1.08 9.09 0.91
CA ARG A 227 -2.51 9.28 0.66
C ARG A 227 -3.21 7.94 0.81
N PHE A 228 -4.55 7.93 0.83
CA PHE A 228 -5.33 6.70 1.01
C PHE A 228 -4.98 5.61 0.00
N GLU A 229 -4.70 5.98 -1.25
CA GLU A 229 -4.33 5.04 -2.30
C GLU A 229 -2.83 4.73 -2.35
N HIS A 230 -2.00 5.32 -1.48
CA HIS A 230 -0.56 5.11 -1.39
C HIS A 230 -0.14 4.94 0.08
N THR A 231 -0.57 3.81 0.65
CA THR A 231 -0.28 3.41 2.02
C THR A 231 1.07 2.68 2.13
N CYS A 232 1.47 2.36 3.36
CA CYS A 232 2.56 1.43 3.65
C CYS A 232 2.48 0.11 2.86
N ASN A 233 1.29 -0.48 2.83
CA ASN A 233 1.04 -1.77 2.22
C ASN A 233 1.18 -1.69 0.69
N ARG A 234 0.68 -0.60 0.09
CA ARG A 234 0.86 -0.38 -1.34
C ARG A 234 2.30 -0.08 -1.69
N TRP A 235 2.96 0.78 -0.92
CA TRP A 235 4.35 1.15 -1.14
C TRP A 235 5.25 -0.09 -1.20
N THR A 236 5.07 -1.05 -0.28
CA THR A 236 5.77 -2.35 -0.29
C THR A 236 5.57 -3.10 -1.60
N VAL A 237 4.32 -3.23 -2.06
CA VAL A 237 4.00 -3.93 -3.31
C VAL A 237 4.54 -3.18 -4.53
N GLU A 238 4.54 -1.85 -4.52
CA GLU A 238 5.15 -1.02 -5.57
C GLU A 238 6.66 -1.19 -5.65
N ARG A 239 7.38 -1.25 -4.52
CA ARG A 239 8.82 -1.51 -4.52
C ARG A 239 9.14 -2.88 -5.10
N LEU A 240 8.35 -3.91 -4.74
CA LEU A 240 8.52 -5.26 -5.27
C LEU A 240 8.16 -5.34 -6.77
N ARG A 241 7.11 -4.65 -7.21
CA ARG A 241 6.79 -4.54 -8.63
C ARG A 241 7.91 -3.85 -9.41
N ALA A 242 8.45 -2.76 -8.88
CA ALA A 242 9.59 -2.05 -9.49
C ALA A 242 10.85 -2.92 -9.52
N ALA A 243 11.00 -3.84 -8.56
CA ALA A 243 12.03 -4.88 -8.58
C ALA A 243 11.79 -5.99 -9.62
N GLY A 244 10.73 -5.92 -10.41
CA GLY A 244 10.40 -6.89 -11.45
C GLY A 244 9.51 -8.04 -11.00
N LEU A 245 8.90 -7.99 -9.81
CA LEU A 245 7.95 -9.01 -9.39
C LEU A 245 6.60 -8.83 -10.10
N PRO A 246 5.94 -9.92 -10.52
CA PRO A 246 4.62 -9.90 -11.13
C PRO A 246 3.50 -9.70 -10.08
N VAL A 247 3.56 -8.59 -9.33
CA VAL A 247 2.57 -8.21 -8.31
C VAL A 247 1.86 -6.91 -8.69
N ASP A 248 0.55 -6.86 -8.48
CA ASP A 248 -0.27 -5.69 -8.78
C ASP A 248 -0.53 -4.83 -7.53
N PRO A 249 0.01 -3.61 -7.42
CA PRO A 249 -0.24 -2.72 -6.28
C PRO A 249 -1.62 -2.08 -6.28
N VAL A 250 -2.37 -2.13 -7.39
CA VAL A 250 -3.67 -1.45 -7.50
C VAL A 250 -4.65 -1.99 -6.46
N GLY A 251 -5.25 -1.10 -5.67
CA GLY A 251 -6.22 -1.46 -4.64
C GLY A 251 -5.63 -2.13 -3.38
N VAL A 252 -4.31 -2.12 -3.21
CA VAL A 252 -3.67 -2.51 -1.94
C VAL A 252 -3.83 -1.37 -0.95
N VAL A 253 -4.58 -1.60 0.13
CA VAL A 253 -4.71 -0.67 1.26
C VAL A 253 -4.33 -1.38 2.56
N LEU A 254 -4.77 -2.63 2.75
CA LEU A 254 -4.58 -3.43 3.97
C LEU A 254 -3.38 -4.39 3.84
N ALA A 255 -2.74 -4.73 4.97
CA ALA A 255 -1.62 -5.67 4.99
C ALA A 255 -2.02 -7.05 4.44
N GLY A 256 -3.16 -7.59 4.85
CA GLY A 256 -3.66 -8.86 4.32
C GLY A 256 -3.89 -8.87 2.80
N GLN A 257 -4.20 -7.72 2.19
CA GLN A 257 -4.30 -7.59 0.73
C GLN A 257 -2.93 -7.65 0.05
N ALA A 258 -1.89 -7.07 0.66
CA ALA A 258 -0.52 -7.18 0.18
C ALA A 258 -0.02 -8.62 0.33
N MET A 259 -0.17 -9.22 1.51
CA MET A 259 0.28 -10.58 1.80
C MET A 259 -0.40 -11.63 0.90
N ARG A 260 -1.69 -11.46 0.56
CA ARG A 260 -2.35 -12.33 -0.43
C ARG A 260 -1.71 -12.25 -1.80
N ARG A 261 -1.50 -11.03 -2.34
CA ARG A 261 -0.85 -10.85 -3.64
C ARG A 261 0.55 -11.46 -3.69
N LEU A 262 1.30 -11.36 -2.60
CA LEU A 262 2.65 -11.95 -2.50
C LEU A 262 2.60 -13.49 -2.47
N ARG A 263 1.57 -14.08 -1.87
CA ARG A 263 1.37 -15.54 -1.89
C ARG A 263 0.96 -16.03 -3.28
N ASP A 264 0.12 -15.26 -3.98
CA ASP A 264 -0.41 -15.60 -5.29
C ASP A 264 0.58 -15.28 -6.44
N ALA A 265 1.63 -14.51 -6.15
CA ALA A 265 2.65 -14.14 -7.12
C ALA A 265 3.43 -15.36 -7.60
N PRO A 266 3.60 -15.53 -8.93
CA PRO A 266 4.54 -16.48 -9.49
C PRO A 266 5.93 -16.34 -8.87
N ARG A 267 6.55 -17.47 -8.51
CA ARG A 267 7.87 -17.50 -7.85
C ARG A 267 8.96 -17.95 -8.81
N CYS A 268 10.18 -17.53 -8.49
CA CYS A 268 11.34 -18.08 -9.17
C CYS A 268 11.67 -19.49 -8.73
N PRO A 269 12.05 -20.36 -9.68
CA PRO A 269 12.68 -21.62 -9.32
C PRO A 269 13.93 -21.33 -8.49
N ALA A 270 14.17 -22.15 -7.47
CA ALA A 270 15.38 -22.04 -6.67
C ALA A 270 16.61 -22.20 -7.59
N GLY A 271 17.62 -21.34 -7.40
CA GLY A 271 18.94 -21.61 -7.97
C GLY A 271 19.47 -22.90 -7.35
N GLY A 272 19.89 -23.85 -8.19
CA GLY A 272 20.56 -25.07 -7.76
C GLY A 272 21.98 -24.82 -7.24
#